data_AF-A0A7I8C2G6-F1
#
_entry.id   AF-A0A7I8C2G6-F1
#
_cell.length_a   1.000
_cell.length_b   1.000
_cell.length_c   1.000
_cell.angle_alpha   90.00
_cell.angle_beta   90.00
_cell.angle_gamma   90.00
#
_symmetry.space_group_name_H-M   'P 1'
#
loop_
_entity.id
_entity.type
_entity.pdbx_description
1 polymer ?
#
loop_
_entity_poly.entity_id
_entity_poly.type
_entity_poly.pdbx_seq_one_letter_code
_entity_poly.pdbx_strand_id
1 'polypeptide(L)'
;MVTYPVHVRRNGYRGSDARKRAKANSENRDASVLEDYANQLLLAQTRPIQAYFWMELAQGTGLPYETVARLGASIDGGSGGFTAGGMT
;
A
#
# COMPACT_ATOMS: atom_id res chain seq x y z
N MET A 1 -15.04 16.07 2.45
CA MET A 1 -13.60 15.85 2.57
C MET A 1 -13.11 15.34 1.24
N VAL A 2 -12.15 16.03 0.62
CA VAL A 2 -11.52 15.50 -0.60
C VAL A 2 -10.53 14.42 -0.16
N THR A 3 -10.69 13.21 -0.69
CA THR A 3 -9.81 12.09 -0.39
C THR A 3 -8.97 11.80 -1.63
N TYR A 4 -7.65 11.84 -1.50
CA TYR A 4 -6.74 11.48 -2.58
C TYR A 4 -6.34 10.01 -2.42
N PRO A 5 -6.55 9.17 -3.44
CA PRO A 5 -6.11 7.79 -3.39
C PRO A 5 -4.58 7.75 -3.33
N VAL A 6 -4.05 6.74 -2.65
CA VAL A 6 -2.63 6.40 -2.66
C VAL A 6 -2.36 5.36 -3.73
N HIS A 7 -1.12 5.36 -4.22
CA HIS A 7 -0.64 4.38 -5.18
C HIS A 7 0.57 3.63 -4.62
N VAL A 8 0.49 2.30 -4.65
CA VAL A 8 1.59 1.40 -4.30
C VAL A 8 2.35 1.03 -5.56
N ARG A 9 3.66 1.27 -5.56
CA ARG A 9 4.51 1.04 -6.73
C ARG A 9 4.43 -0.43 -7.18
N ARG A 10 4.26 -0.62 -8.49
CA ARG A 10 4.28 -1.93 -9.15
C ARG A 10 5.68 -2.28 -9.67
N ASN A 11 6.01 -3.57 -9.65
CA ASN A 11 7.16 -4.15 -10.31
C ASN A 11 6.89 -4.27 -11.82
N GLY A 12 7.57 -3.44 -12.61
CA GLY A 12 7.40 -3.34 -14.06
C GLY A 12 8.28 -4.29 -14.88
N TYR A 13 8.76 -5.42 -14.33
CA TYR A 13 9.62 -6.35 -15.09
C TYR A 13 8.91 -6.89 -16.35
N ARG A 14 9.49 -6.60 -17.53
CA ARG A 14 8.97 -7.03 -18.85
C ARG A 14 9.85 -8.05 -19.59
N GLY A 15 10.91 -8.55 -18.93
CA GLY A 15 11.84 -9.49 -19.55
C GLY A 15 11.26 -10.91 -19.69
N SER A 16 11.97 -11.77 -20.41
CA SER A 16 11.52 -13.14 -20.73
C SER A 16 11.80 -14.19 -19.64
N ASP A 17 12.58 -13.87 -18.61
CA ASP A 17 12.89 -14.80 -17.51
C ASP A 17 11.61 -15.14 -16.72
N ALA A 18 11.19 -16.40 -16.81
CA ALA A 18 9.95 -16.89 -16.21
C ALA A 18 9.92 -16.74 -14.68
N ARG A 19 11.06 -16.93 -14.00
CA ARG A 19 11.15 -16.83 -12.54
C ARG A 19 10.98 -15.38 -12.09
N LYS A 20 11.66 -14.44 -12.79
CA LYS A 20 11.54 -13.01 -12.51
C LYS A 20 10.12 -12.49 -12.81
N ARG A 21 9.49 -12.96 -13.88
CA ARG A 21 8.08 -12.67 -14.19
C ARG A 21 7.12 -13.17 -13.11
N ALA A 22 7.28 -14.42 -12.66
CA ALA A 22 6.44 -14.98 -11.61
C ALA A 22 6.57 -14.18 -10.30
N LYS A 23 7.81 -13.81 -9.93
CA LYS A 23 8.07 -12.95 -8.76
C LYS A 23 7.42 -11.58 -8.90
N ALA A 24 7.59 -10.90 -10.04
CA ALA A 24 6.97 -9.61 -10.30
C ALA A 24 5.44 -9.68 -10.25
N ASN A 25 4.83 -10.75 -10.77
CA ASN A 25 3.39 -10.96 -10.71
C ASN A 25 2.89 -11.17 -9.28
N SER A 26 3.61 -11.95 -8.46
CA SER A 26 3.28 -12.14 -7.05
C SER A 26 3.37 -10.81 -6.29
N GLU A 27 4.46 -10.08 -6.48
CA GLU A 27 4.67 -8.78 -5.84
C GLU A 27 3.60 -7.75 -6.25
N ASN A 28 3.21 -7.74 -7.53
CA ASN A 28 2.16 -6.87 -8.03
C ASN A 28 0.77 -7.22 -7.49
N ARG A 29 0.51 -8.51 -7.22
CA ARG A 29 -0.72 -8.94 -6.56
C ARG A 29 -0.78 -8.39 -5.14
N ASP A 30 0.28 -8.58 -4.37
CA ASP A 30 0.36 -8.09 -2.98
C ASP A 30 0.26 -6.56 -2.92
N ALA A 31 0.90 -5.86 -3.85
CA ALA A 31 0.77 -4.40 -3.99
C ALA A 31 -0.68 -3.98 -4.27
N SER A 32 -1.47 -4.79 -4.97
CA SER A 32 -2.87 -4.47 -5.27
C SER A 32 -3.73 -4.57 -4.04
N VAL A 33 -3.57 -5.68 -3.32
CA VAL A 33 -4.28 -5.92 -2.07
C VAL A 33 -3.99 -4.78 -1.08
N LEU A 34 -2.73 -4.36 -0.97
CA LEU A 34 -2.34 -3.25 -0.10
C LEU A 34 -2.95 -1.91 -0.53
N GLU A 35 -2.85 -1.57 -1.83
CA GLU A 35 -3.40 -0.33 -2.39
C GLU A 35 -4.91 -0.24 -2.23
N ASP A 36 -5.63 -1.32 -2.55
CA ASP A 36 -7.09 -1.38 -2.44
C ASP A 36 -7.54 -1.20 -0.99
N TYR A 37 -6.89 -1.89 -0.05
CA TYR A 37 -7.22 -1.78 1.37
C TYR A 37 -6.90 -0.39 1.95
N ALA A 38 -5.72 0.16 1.63
CA ALA A 38 -5.36 1.51 2.07
C ALA A 38 -6.35 2.56 1.55
N ASN A 39 -6.78 2.44 0.29
CA ASN A 39 -7.75 3.35 -0.30
C ASN A 39 -9.16 3.19 0.30
N GLN A 40 -9.57 1.99 0.69
CA GLN A 40 -10.81 1.78 1.46
C GLN A 40 -10.76 2.49 2.82
N LEU A 41 -9.63 2.40 3.53
CA LEU A 41 -9.43 3.08 4.80
C LEU A 41 -9.44 4.61 4.67
N LEU A 42 -8.86 5.13 3.59
CA LEU A 42 -8.87 6.56 3.26
C LEU A 42 -10.29 7.04 2.96
N LEU A 43 -11.04 6.30 2.16
CA LEU A 43 -12.44 6.62 1.83
C LEU A 43 -13.33 6.65 3.08
N ALA A 44 -13.03 5.80 4.07
CA ALA A 44 -13.73 5.75 5.35
C ALA A 44 -13.21 6.76 6.40
N GLN A 45 -12.18 7.55 6.07
CA GLN A 45 -11.57 8.49 7.01
C GLN A 45 -12.56 9.61 7.38
N THR A 46 -12.78 9.81 8.68
CA THR A 46 -13.63 10.89 9.21
C THR A 46 -12.82 11.99 9.89
N ARG A 47 -11.57 11.70 10.27
CA ARG A 47 -10.66 12.65 10.93
C ARG A 47 -9.93 13.51 9.90
N PRO A 48 -9.69 14.80 10.17
CA PRO A 48 -8.96 15.66 9.23
C PRO A 48 -7.49 15.25 9.06
N ILE A 49 -6.90 14.58 10.04
CA ILE A 49 -5.55 14.01 9.96
C ILE A 49 -5.61 12.61 10.58
N GLN A 50 -5.09 11.61 9.88
CA GLN A 50 -5.03 10.24 10.37
C GLN A 50 -3.73 9.56 9.93
N ALA A 51 -3.10 8.86 10.88
CA ALA A 51 -1.98 7.96 10.61
C ALA A 51 -2.51 6.53 10.41
N TYR A 52 -1.93 5.83 9.46
CA TYR A 52 -2.22 4.44 9.13
C TYR A 52 -0.95 3.63 9.26
N PHE A 53 -0.91 2.69 10.20
CA PHE A 53 0.32 1.96 10.51
C PHE A 53 0.47 0.68 9.68
N TRP A 54 1.70 0.36 9.27
CA TRP A 54 1.99 -0.86 8.50
C TRP A 54 1.53 -2.14 9.21
N MET A 55 1.57 -2.17 10.54
CA MET A 55 1.11 -3.31 11.33
C MET A 55 -0.41 -3.52 11.21
N GLU A 56 -1.19 -2.45 11.20
CA GLU A 56 -2.66 -2.51 11.06
C GLU A 56 -3.03 -2.90 9.62
N LEU A 57 -2.30 -2.39 8.63
CA LEU A 57 -2.50 -2.76 7.23
C LEU A 57 -2.12 -4.23 6.98
N ALA A 58 -1.07 -4.74 7.61
CA ALA A 58 -0.71 -6.16 7.56
C ALA A 58 -1.82 -7.04 8.13
N GLN A 59 -2.39 -6.65 9.27
CA GLN A 59 -3.54 -7.37 9.85
C GLN A 59 -4.77 -7.33 8.94
N GLY A 60 -5.10 -6.17 8.39
CA GLY A 60 -6.28 -6.01 7.55
C GLY A 60 -6.20 -6.68 6.17
N THR A 61 -5.00 -6.78 5.60
CA THR A 61 -4.76 -7.43 4.31
C THR A 61 -4.42 -8.92 4.42
N GLY A 62 -4.00 -9.37 5.60
CA GLY A 62 -3.42 -10.71 5.80
C GLY A 62 -2.02 -10.88 5.20
N LEU A 63 -1.40 -9.80 4.68
CA LEU A 63 -0.05 -9.83 4.15
C LEU A 63 0.99 -9.82 5.28
N PRO A 64 2.17 -10.44 5.08
CA PRO A 64 3.26 -10.34 6.05
C PRO A 64 3.67 -8.88 6.26
N TYR A 65 3.96 -8.50 7.51
CA TYR A 65 4.39 -7.14 7.87
C TYR A 65 5.54 -6.64 6.99
N GLU A 66 6.57 -7.46 6.76
CA GLU A 66 7.73 -7.09 5.92
C GLU A 66 7.32 -6.77 4.47
N THR A 67 6.30 -7.47 3.95
CA THR A 67 5.76 -7.21 2.62
C THR A 67 5.04 -5.87 2.58
N VAL A 68 4.21 -5.58 3.60
CA VAL A 68 3.50 -4.31 3.73
C VAL A 68 4.47 -3.15 3.91
N ALA A 69 5.44 -3.25 4.81
CA ALA A 69 6.41 -2.17 5.06
C ALA A 69 7.25 -1.86 3.81
N ARG A 70 7.71 -2.89 3.10
CA ARG A 70 8.51 -2.73 1.87
C ARG A 70 7.71 -2.09 0.73
N LEU A 71 6.46 -2.50 0.53
CA LEU A 71 5.59 -1.96 -0.53
C LEU A 71 5.05 -0.56 -0.16
N GLY A 72 4.58 -0.41 1.07
CA GLY A 72 4.00 0.81 1.64
C GLY A 72 4.98 1.96 1.75
N ALA A 73 6.29 1.69 1.87
CA ALA A 73 7.33 2.72 1.80
C ALA A 73 7.26 3.58 0.52
N SER A 74 6.63 3.09 -0.56
CA SER A 74 6.43 3.88 -1.78
C SER A 74 5.36 4.99 -1.66
N ILE A 75 4.54 4.98 -0.60
CA ILE A 75 3.46 5.95 -0.38
C ILE A 75 4.02 7.24 0.23
N ASP A 76 4.73 7.12 1.36
CA ASP A 76 5.12 8.27 2.21
C ASP A 76 6.61 8.21 2.64
N GLY A 77 7.38 7.23 2.15
CA GLY A 77 8.79 7.07 2.52
C GLY A 77 9.06 6.72 3.99
N GLY A 78 8.00 6.58 4.81
CA GLY A 78 8.07 6.36 6.25
C GLY A 78 8.33 4.91 6.66
N SER A 79 8.92 4.74 7.85
CA SER A 79 9.31 3.44 8.41
C SER A 79 8.19 2.69 9.16
N GLY A 80 7.06 3.34 9.46
CA GLY A 80 6.00 2.75 10.30
C GLY A 80 4.56 2.87 9.77
N GLY A 81 4.32 3.67 8.73
CA GLY A 81 3.00 3.96 8.21
C GLY A 81 3.02 5.10 7.20
N PHE A 82 1.84 5.59 6.86
CA PHE A 82 1.67 6.87 6.16
C PHE A 82 0.66 7.75 6.90
N THR A 83 0.78 9.06 6.72
CA THR A 83 -0.19 10.03 7.26
C THR A 83 -1.00 10.66 6.14
N ALA A 84 -2.33 10.69 6.30
CA ALA A 84 -3.24 11.31 5.35
C ALA A 84 -3.96 12.50 5.96
N GLY A 85 -3.94 13.62 5.24
CA GLY A 85 -4.75 14.80 5.53
C GLY A 85 -6.02 14.82 4.66
N GLY A 86 -7.14 15.21 5.26
CA GLY A 86 -8.36 15.59 4.57
C GLY A 86 -8.44 17.10 4.47
N MET A 87 -8.46 17.66 3.25
CA MET A 87 -8.81 19.06 3.07
C MET A 87 -10.34 19.20 3.18
N THR A 88 -10.76 20.09 4.08
CA THR A 88 -12.14 20.62 4.21
C THR A 88 -12.47 21.52 3.05
#